data_AF-A0A2N1XS21-F1
#
_entry.id   AF-A0A2N1XS21-F1
#
_cell.length_a   1.000
_cell.length_b   1.000
_cell.length_c   1.000
_cell.angle_alpha   90.00
_cell.angle_beta   90.00
_cell.angle_gamma   90.00
#
_symmetry.space_group_name_H-M   'P 1'
#
loop_
_entity.id
_entity.type
_entity.pdbx_description
1 polymer ?
#
loop_
_entity_poly.entity_id
_entity_poly.type
_entity_poly.pdbx_seq_one_letter_code
_entity_poly.pdbx_strand_id
1 'polypeptide(L)' 'MGNTVNFCSCHRPSLKPDLEDPDFWSESWADAARIAENETGILNVFPESCPWDFDQIMNPEF' A
#
# COMPACT_ATOMS: atom_id res chain seq x y z
N MET A 1 0.37 -22.41 -33.73
CA MET A 1 1.32 -21.34 -33.37
C MET A 1 0.85 -20.75 -32.05
N GLY A 2 1.71 -20.77 -31.02
CA GLY A 2 1.35 -20.39 -29.65
C GLY A 2 1.07 -18.90 -29.51
N ASN A 3 -0.01 -18.58 -28.78
CA ASN A 3 -0.40 -17.22 -28.45
C ASN A 3 0.50 -16.74 -27.31
N THR A 4 1.55 -15.99 -27.63
CA THR A 4 2.33 -15.26 -26.64
C THR A 4 1.48 -14.12 -26.09
N VAL A 5 0.80 -14.37 -24.98
CA VAL A 5 0.30 -13.31 -24.11
C VAL A 5 1.51 -12.61 -23.49
N ASN A 6 1.96 -11.55 -24.15
CA ASN A 6 2.91 -10.60 -23.58
C ASN A 6 2.19 -9.85 -22.45
N PHE A 7 2.35 -10.31 -21.21
CA PHE A 7 2.08 -9.50 -20.03
C PHE A 7 3.23 -8.51 -19.86
N CYS A 8 3.35 -7.57 -20.81
CA CYS A 8 4.28 -6.47 -20.65
C CYS A 8 3.70 -5.52 -19.61
N SER A 9 4.43 -5.42 -18.49
CA SER A 9 4.21 -4.57 -17.32
C SER A 9 4.17 -3.08 -17.69
N CYS A 10 3.14 -2.66 -18.41
CA CYS A 10 3.00 -1.30 -18.93
C CYS A 10 1.83 -0.53 -18.31
N HIS A 11 1.09 -1.07 -17.33
CA HIS A 11 -0.14 -0.39 -16.90
C HIS A 11 0.00 0.62 -15.75
N ARG A 12 1.16 0.87 -15.13
CA ARG A 12 1.31 2.08 -14.31
C ARG A 12 2.70 2.71 -14.40
N PRO A 13 2.96 3.55 -15.43
CA PRO A 13 4.16 4.38 -15.47
C PRO A 13 4.10 5.54 -14.45
N SER A 14 2.99 5.70 -13.73
CA SER A 14 2.83 6.67 -12.67
C SER A 14 2.21 5.99 -11.46
N LEU A 15 3.01 5.76 -10.43
CA LEU A 15 2.56 5.36 -9.09
C LEU A 15 1.84 6.52 -8.37
N LYS A 16 2.11 7.76 -8.78
CA LYS A 16 1.55 8.98 -8.20
C LYS A 16 0.01 9.02 -8.08
N PRO A 17 -0.78 8.75 -9.14
CA PRO A 17 -2.24 8.78 -9.04
C PRO A 17 -2.79 7.75 -8.03
N ASP A 18 -2.11 6.62 -7.83
CA ASP A 18 -2.54 5.64 -6.84
C ASP A 18 -2.19 6.09 -5.42
N LEU A 19 -1.09 6.82 -5.26
CA LEU A 19 -0.72 7.45 -4.00
C LEU A 19 -1.65 8.62 -3.63
N GLU A 20 -2.46 9.11 -4.57
CA GLU A 20 -3.52 10.11 -4.30
C GLU A 20 -4.88 9.44 -4.04
N ASP A 21 -5.00 8.12 -4.25
CA ASP A 21 -6.25 7.38 -4.08
C ASP A 21 -6.43 6.95 -2.60
N PRO A 22 -7.46 7.45 -1.89
CA PRO A 22 -7.73 7.05 -0.51
C PRO A 22 -8.00 5.55 -0.34
N ASP A 23 -8.59 4.89 -1.34
CA ASP A 23 -8.89 3.45 -1.29
C ASP A 23 -7.59 2.65 -1.34
N PHE A 24 -6.61 3.09 -2.13
CA PHE A 24 -5.27 2.49 -2.19
C PHE A 24 -4.55 2.55 -0.83
N TRP A 25 -4.65 3.68 -0.12
CA TRP A 25 -4.06 3.83 1.21
C TRP A 25 -4.76 2.99 2.27
N SER A 26 -6.08 2.88 2.20
CA SER A 26 -6.86 2.02 3.11
C SER A 26 -6.45 0.56 2.96
N GLU A 27 -6.35 0.05 1.74
CA GLU A 27 -5.91 -1.32 1.47
C GLU A 27 -4.45 -1.54 1.87
N SER A 28 -3.56 -0.60 1.53
CA SER A 28 -2.14 -0.68 1.86
C SER A 28 -1.90 -0.67 3.37
N TRP A 29 -2.63 0.17 4.12
CA TRP A 29 -2.56 0.21 5.58
C TRP A 29 -3.05 -1.08 6.20
N ALA A 30 -4.18 -1.62 5.74
CA ALA A 30 -4.74 -2.86 6.27
C ALA A 30 -3.78 -4.04 6.09
N ASP A 31 -3.11 -4.15 4.94
CA ASP A 31 -2.12 -5.21 4.73
C ASP A 31 -0.87 -4.99 5.59
N ALA A 32 -0.38 -3.76 5.70
CA ALA A 32 0.76 -3.42 6.55
C ALA A 32 0.49 -3.73 8.04
N ALA A 33 -0.69 -3.34 8.54
CA ALA A 33 -1.13 -3.65 9.89
C ALA A 33 -1.20 -5.16 10.10
N ARG A 34 -1.84 -5.90 9.20
CA ARG A 34 -1.94 -7.37 9.28
C ARG A 34 -0.57 -8.06 9.26
N ILE A 35 0.38 -7.57 8.46
CA ILE A 35 1.75 -8.09 8.44
C ILE A 35 2.44 -7.80 9.77
N ALA A 36 2.36 -6.56 10.27
CA ALA A 36 2.95 -6.18 11.55
C ALA A 36 2.36 -6.99 12.71
N GLU A 37 1.04 -7.19 12.72
CA GLU A 37 0.35 -8.06 13.68
C GLU A 37 0.86 -9.50 13.63
N ASN A 38 1.00 -10.06 12.43
CA ASN A 38 1.46 -11.42 12.23
C ASN A 38 2.93 -11.61 12.63
N GLU A 39 3.79 -10.61 12.40
CA GLU A 39 5.21 -10.68 12.75
C GLU A 39 5.46 -10.40 14.23
N THR A 40 4.74 -9.45 14.82
CA THR A 40 4.94 -9.04 16.22
C THR A 40 4.11 -9.86 17.21
N GLY A 41 3.05 -10.51 16.74
CA GLY A 41 2.05 -11.19 17.59
C GLY A 41 1.19 -10.22 18.40
N ILE A 42 1.24 -8.92 18.09
CA ILE A 42 0.49 -7.88 18.81
C ILE A 42 -0.77 -7.55 18.02
N LEU A 43 -1.91 -8.06 18.47
CA LEU A 43 -3.23 -7.82 17.86
C LEU A 43 -3.94 -6.63 18.52
N ASN A 44 -4.76 -5.91 17.76
CA ASN A 44 -5.61 -4.78 18.24
C ASN A 44 -4.85 -3.55 18.75
N VAL A 45 -3.59 -3.37 18.38
CA VAL A 45 -2.82 -2.17 18.73
C VAL A 45 -2.75 -1.19 17.56
N PHE A 46 -2.90 -1.68 16.33
CA PHE A 46 -2.90 -0.85 15.14
C PHE A 46 -4.31 -0.26 14.91
N PRO A 47 -4.42 1.04 14.60
CA PRO A 47 -5.69 1.65 14.25
C PRO A 47 -6.25 1.04 12.95
N GLU A 48 -7.57 0.98 12.81
CA GLU A 48 -8.24 0.44 11.61
C GLU A 48 -7.99 1.28 10.35
N SER A 49 -7.61 2.54 10.52
CA SER A 49 -7.29 3.49 9.45
C SER A 49 -5.90 4.08 9.67
N CYS A 50 -5.23 4.42 8.56
CA CYS A 50 -3.91 5.03 8.60
C CYS A 50 -3.96 6.34 9.41
N PRO A 51 -3.16 6.46 10.49
CA PRO A 51 -3.16 7.66 11.32
C PRO A 51 -2.32 8.80 10.72
N TRP A 52 -1.56 8.51 9.65
CA TRP A 52 -0.65 9.44 9.00
C TRP A 52 -1.18 9.86 7.64
N ASP A 53 -1.03 11.14 7.34
CA ASP A 53 -1.27 11.67 6.00
C ASP A 53 -0.16 11.28 5.03
N PHE A 54 -0.45 11.28 3.73
CA PHE A 54 0.53 11.02 2.68
C PHE A 54 1.78 11.88 2.82
N ASP A 55 1.61 13.17 3.12
CA ASP A 55 2.74 14.09 3.29
C ASP A 55 3.62 13.70 4.50
N GLN A 56 3.04 13.11 5.55
CA GLN A 56 3.80 12.62 6.70
C GLN A 56 4.55 11.33 6.35
N ILE A 57 3.91 10.41 5.62
CA ILE A 57 4.52 9.13 5.20
C ILE A 57 5.70 9.38 4.26
N MET A 58 5.60 10.37 3.38
CA MET A 58 6.65 10.72 2.42
C MET A 58 7.74 11.63 3.01
N ASN A 59 7.56 12.13 4.23
CA ASN A 59 8.56 12.96 4.89
C ASN A 59 9.60 12.08 5.60
N PRO A 60 10.87 12.06 5.15
CA PRO A 60 11.92 11.25 5.77
C PRO A 60 12.35 11.74 7.16
N GLU A 61 11.94 12.95 7.57
CA GLU A 61 12.24 13.53 8.88
C GLU A 61 11.08 13.39 9.89
N PHE A 62 9.97 12.75 9.49
CA PHE A 62 8.84 12.44 10.36
C PHE A 62 9.04 11.09 11.07
#